data_AF-A0ABD3T4I3-F1
#
_entry.id   AF-A0ABD3T4I3-F1
#
_cell.length_a   1.000
_cell.length_b   1.000
_cell.length_c   1.000
_cell.angle_alpha   90.00
_cell.angle_beta   90.00
_cell.angle_gamma   90.00
#
_symmetry.space_group_name_H-M   'P 1'
#
loop_
_entity.id
_entity.type
_entity.pdbx_description
1 polymer ?
#
loop_
_entity_poly.entity_id
_entity_poly.type
_entity_poly.pdbx_seq_one_letter_code
_entity_poly.pdbx_strand_id
1 'polypeptide(L)'
;MSFRTCVFHIRIVLPFLLALTVHAQDLDQKMYCPITPMDGEYFVANLTCYFLSDKRVQSPSWTVAHNDCKRTKGSLLIFKDKSNEDAVINQITITERIANNIFWLDIKRVGPLWKWTTGATVTYTPNWETGNGNCAVINVATNSWSPRDCDAEVWDIGYICQYDTTSGSSRVTLDSAILLTLVLTLYRIFATGR
;
A
#
# COMPACT_ATOMS: atom_id res chain seq x y z
N MET A 1 -44.68 -11.97 -41.59
CA MET A 1 -44.27 -11.19 -40.39
C MET A 1 -42.74 -11.19 -40.30
N SER A 2 -42.12 -10.30 -41.07
CA SER A 2 -41.40 -9.09 -40.61
C SER A 2 -40.01 -9.35 -39.99
N PHE A 3 -39.03 -9.57 -40.88
CA PHE A 3 -37.59 -9.50 -40.60
C PHE A 3 -37.12 -8.08 -40.17
N ARG A 4 -37.97 -7.06 -40.34
CA ARG A 4 -37.66 -5.65 -40.04
C ARG A 4 -37.70 -5.32 -38.54
N THR A 5 -38.42 -6.10 -37.74
CA THR A 5 -38.58 -5.84 -36.30
C THR A 5 -37.39 -6.31 -35.47
N CYS A 6 -36.60 -7.26 -35.97
CA CYS A 6 -35.46 -7.85 -35.23
C CYS A 6 -34.18 -6.98 -35.33
N VAL A 7 -33.94 -6.37 -36.50
CA VAL A 7 -32.78 -5.47 -36.74
C VAL A 7 -32.89 -4.16 -35.93
N PHE A 8 -34.12 -3.70 -35.68
CA PHE A 8 -34.38 -2.47 -34.93
C PHE A 8 -34.10 -2.62 -33.43
N HIS A 9 -34.35 -3.80 -32.85
CA HIS A 9 -34.04 -4.06 -31.44
C HIS A 9 -32.51 -4.13 -31.18
N ILE A 10 -31.72 -4.66 -32.12
CA ILE A 10 -30.27 -4.83 -31.94
C ILE A 10 -29.52 -3.47 -31.93
N ARG A 11 -29.94 -2.51 -32.77
CA ARG A 11 -29.29 -1.17 -32.83
C ARG A 11 -29.52 -0.31 -31.60
N ILE A 12 -30.58 -0.60 -30.83
CA ILE A 12 -30.93 0.16 -29.62
C ILE A 12 -30.34 -0.54 -28.38
N VAL A 13 -30.36 -1.88 -28.32
CA VAL A 13 -29.95 -2.62 -27.12
C VAL A 13 -28.43 -2.75 -26.98
N LEU A 14 -27.69 -2.85 -28.09
CA LEU A 14 -26.22 -3.02 -28.08
C LEU A 14 -25.45 -1.81 -27.49
N PRO A 15 -25.75 -0.55 -27.83
CA PRO A 15 -25.09 0.60 -27.19
C PRO A 15 -25.46 0.76 -25.71
N PHE A 16 -26.67 0.35 -25.30
CA PHE A 16 -27.07 0.34 -23.89
C PHE A 16 -26.35 -0.74 -23.08
N LEU A 17 -26.15 -1.94 -23.64
CA LEU A 17 -25.33 -2.99 -23.03
C LEU A 17 -23.86 -2.57 -22.91
N LEU A 18 -23.31 -1.93 -23.95
CA LEU A 18 -21.94 -1.39 -23.90
C LEU A 18 -21.80 -0.26 -22.86
N ALA A 19 -22.77 0.66 -22.77
CA ALA A 19 -22.77 1.73 -21.78
C ALA A 19 -22.91 1.23 -20.34
N LEU A 20 -23.68 0.16 -20.12
CA LEU A 20 -23.80 -0.51 -18.82
C LEU A 20 -22.51 -1.24 -18.40
N THR A 21 -21.76 -1.81 -19.35
CA THR A 21 -20.46 -2.43 -19.03
C THR A 21 -19.37 -1.42 -18.65
N VAL A 22 -19.47 -0.18 -19.14
CA VAL A 22 -18.50 0.88 -18.79
C VAL A 22 -18.79 1.49 -17.41
N HIS A 23 -20.03 1.46 -16.93
CA HIS A 23 -20.42 2.06 -15.64
C HIS A 23 -20.26 1.15 -14.40
N ALA A 24 -19.96 -0.14 -14.58
CA ALA A 24 -19.96 -1.10 -13.48
C ALA A 24 -18.57 -1.37 -12.83
N GLN A 25 -17.52 -0.61 -13.15
CA GLN A 25 -16.15 -0.97 -12.74
C GLN A 25 -15.55 -0.21 -11.56
N ASP A 26 -16.27 0.70 -10.87
CA ASP A 26 -15.57 1.68 -10.02
C ASP A 26 -16.02 1.83 -8.55
N LEU A 27 -16.72 0.86 -7.94
CA LEU A 27 -17.05 0.94 -6.52
C LEU A 27 -17.06 -0.45 -5.85
N ASP A 28 -15.89 -0.96 -5.48
CA ASP A 28 -15.63 -1.80 -4.28
C ASP A 28 -14.27 -2.54 -4.39
N GLN A 29 -13.20 -1.84 -4.73
CA GLN A 29 -11.87 -2.44 -4.65
C GLN A 29 -11.38 -2.39 -3.20
N LYS A 30 -11.77 -3.40 -2.40
CA LYS A 30 -11.30 -3.53 -1.03
C LYS A 30 -9.79 -3.81 -1.03
N MET A 31 -9.02 -2.87 -0.49
CA MET A 31 -7.59 -2.99 -0.33
C MET A 31 -7.28 -3.93 0.84
N TYR A 32 -6.42 -4.92 0.62
CA TYR A 32 -6.01 -5.85 1.68
C TYR A 32 -4.50 -5.76 1.87
N CYS A 33 -4.06 -5.88 3.13
CA CYS A 33 -2.64 -6.04 3.42
C CYS A 33 -2.18 -7.45 3.09
N PRO A 34 -0.95 -7.62 2.58
CA PRO A 34 -0.39 -8.95 2.40
C PRO A 34 -0.39 -9.66 3.75
N ILE A 35 -1.03 -10.83 3.82
CA ILE A 35 -1.10 -11.63 5.04
C ILE A 35 0.28 -12.24 5.25
N THR A 36 1.18 -11.52 5.92
CA THR A 36 2.49 -12.05 6.31
C THR A 36 2.39 -12.64 7.71
N PRO A 37 2.99 -13.82 7.96
CA PRO A 37 2.99 -14.43 9.29
C PRO A 37 3.98 -13.67 10.18
N MET A 38 3.53 -12.54 10.73
CA MET A 38 4.24 -11.78 11.74
C MET A 38 3.30 -11.55 12.92
N ASP A 39 3.79 -11.82 14.13
CA ASP A 39 3.09 -11.52 15.37
C ASP A 39 3.10 -9.99 15.58
N GLY A 40 1.94 -9.36 15.45
CA GLY A 40 1.78 -7.91 15.58
C GLY A 40 0.48 -7.41 14.94
N GLU A 41 0.37 -6.10 14.76
CA GLU A 41 -0.87 -5.45 14.31
C GLU A 41 -0.68 -4.77 12.95
N TYR A 42 -1.72 -4.83 12.11
CA TYR A 42 -1.73 -4.20 10.78
C TYR A 42 -2.72 -3.04 10.72
N PHE A 43 -2.36 -1.97 10.03
CA PHE A 43 -3.29 -0.91 9.65
C PHE A 43 -3.05 -0.44 8.21
N VAL A 44 -4.04 0.24 7.65
CA VAL A 44 -3.96 0.85 6.31
C VAL A 44 -4.02 2.35 6.45
N ALA A 45 -3.10 3.06 5.80
CA ALA A 45 -3.15 4.51 5.64
C ALA A 45 -2.68 4.90 4.24
N ASN A 46 -3.41 5.78 3.55
CA ASN A 46 -3.10 6.23 2.18
C ASN A 46 -2.73 5.09 1.22
N LEU A 47 -3.58 4.06 1.13
CA LEU A 47 -3.38 2.92 0.22
C LEU A 47 -2.03 2.19 0.46
N THR A 48 -1.46 2.30 1.66
CA THR A 48 -0.24 1.62 2.09
C THR A 48 -0.55 0.82 3.33
N CYS A 49 0.01 -0.39 3.42
CA CYS A 49 -0.16 -1.27 4.56
C CYS A 49 1.01 -1.13 5.51
N TYR A 50 0.71 -1.08 6.79
CA TYR A 50 1.69 -0.93 7.85
C TYR A 50 1.52 -2.05 8.86
N PHE A 51 2.63 -2.58 9.34
CA PHE A 51 2.72 -3.59 10.40
C PHE A 51 3.51 -3.00 11.56
N LEU A 52 2.93 -2.97 12.76
CA LEU A 52 3.64 -2.60 13.98
C LEU A 52 4.17 -3.86 14.67
N SER A 53 5.46 -3.86 14.98
CA SER A 53 6.08 -4.92 15.78
C SER A 53 5.49 -4.95 17.20
N ASP A 54 5.17 -6.14 17.73
CA ASP A 54 4.68 -6.28 19.12
C ASP A 54 5.72 -5.78 20.14
N LYS A 55 5.23 -4.98 21.10
CA LYS A 55 6.06 -4.14 21.98
C LYS A 55 6.67 -4.86 23.17
N ARG A 56 6.32 -6.13 23.44
CA ARG A 56 6.70 -6.79 24.71
C ARG A 56 7.93 -7.68 24.64
N VAL A 57 8.48 -7.90 23.44
CA VAL A 57 9.42 -9.02 23.24
C VAL A 57 10.79 -8.55 22.79
N GLN A 58 10.90 -7.50 21.96
CA GLN A 58 12.19 -7.14 21.37
C GLN A 58 12.33 -5.61 21.18
N SER A 59 13.49 -5.08 21.59
CA SER A 59 13.96 -3.74 21.23
C SER A 59 15.07 -3.91 20.19
N PRO A 60 14.71 -4.13 18.91
CA PRO A 60 15.69 -4.48 17.90
C PRO A 60 16.57 -3.29 17.56
N SER A 61 17.82 -3.57 17.20
CA SER A 61 18.65 -2.60 16.48
C SER A 61 17.99 -2.24 15.16
N TRP A 62 18.41 -1.11 14.58
CA TRP A 62 17.94 -0.68 13.26
C TRP A 62 18.13 -1.79 12.22
N THR A 63 19.27 -2.49 12.27
CA THR A 63 19.62 -3.53 11.29
C THR A 63 18.68 -4.73 11.38
N VAL A 64 18.31 -5.14 12.59
CA VAL A 64 17.34 -6.21 12.82
C VAL A 64 15.96 -5.80 12.30
N ALA A 65 15.48 -4.61 12.69
CA ALA A 65 14.20 -4.07 12.22
C ALA A 65 14.11 -3.96 10.69
N HIS A 66 15.16 -3.43 10.06
CA HIS A 66 15.24 -3.32 8.60
C HIS A 66 15.16 -4.69 7.93
N ASN A 67 15.94 -5.66 8.41
CA ASN A 67 15.98 -7.01 7.84
C ASN A 67 14.66 -7.76 8.05
N ASP A 68 13.97 -7.55 9.17
CA ASP A 68 12.65 -8.12 9.42
C ASP A 68 11.63 -7.67 8.38
N CYS A 69 11.55 -6.36 8.12
CA CYS A 69 10.66 -5.83 7.08
C CYS A 69 11.05 -6.33 5.68
N LYS A 70 12.34 -6.43 5.37
CA LYS A 70 12.82 -6.93 4.07
C LYS A 70 12.48 -8.41 3.85
N ARG A 71 12.57 -9.23 4.89
CA ARG A 71 12.25 -10.66 4.85
C ARG A 71 10.81 -10.92 4.40
N THR A 72 9.89 -10.02 4.71
CA THR A 72 8.47 -10.08 4.28
C THR A 72 8.16 -9.25 3.04
N LYS A 73 9.20 -8.86 2.28
CA LYS A 73 9.08 -8.03 1.05
C LYS A 73 8.53 -6.62 1.31
N GLY A 74 8.61 -6.14 2.55
CA GLY A 74 8.31 -4.76 2.92
C GLY A 74 9.56 -3.89 2.95
N SER A 75 9.38 -2.71 3.52
CA SER A 75 10.45 -1.78 3.93
C SER A 75 10.20 -1.32 5.34
N LEU A 76 11.23 -0.85 6.02
CA LEU A 76 11.04 -0.13 7.27
C LEU A 76 10.33 1.21 6.95
N LEU A 77 9.77 1.88 7.95
CA LEU A 77 8.94 3.07 7.74
C LEU A 77 9.66 4.18 6.95
N ILE A 78 9.04 4.62 5.86
CA ILE A 78 9.49 5.71 4.99
C ILE A 78 8.36 6.71 4.83
N PHE A 79 8.68 7.99 4.96
CA PHE A 79 7.76 9.06 4.63
C PHE A 79 8.07 9.62 3.25
N LYS A 80 7.09 9.56 2.34
CA LYS A 80 7.21 10.07 0.96
C LYS A 80 7.25 11.60 0.94
N ASP A 81 6.45 12.21 1.79
CA ASP A 81 6.28 13.65 1.96
C ASP A 81 5.64 13.93 3.33
N LYS A 82 5.50 15.21 3.67
CA LYS A 82 4.94 15.65 4.96
C LYS A 82 3.47 15.24 5.15
N SER A 83 2.67 15.19 4.08
CA SER A 83 1.27 14.79 4.17
C SER A 83 1.14 13.30 4.47
N ASN A 84 2.01 12.47 3.87
CA ASN A 84 2.11 11.06 4.18
C ASN A 84 2.57 10.82 5.63
N GLU A 85 3.56 11.57 6.11
CA GLU A 85 3.96 11.52 7.53
C GLU A 85 2.81 11.81 8.48
N ASP A 86 2.09 12.91 8.28
CA ASP A 86 0.97 13.30 9.15
C ASP A 86 -0.15 12.27 9.15
N ALA A 87 -0.49 11.71 7.97
CA ALA A 87 -1.51 10.68 7.86
C ALA A 87 -1.11 9.40 8.62
N VAL A 88 0.15 8.98 8.50
CA VAL A 88 0.64 7.78 9.18
C VAL A 88 0.70 8.00 10.69
N ILE A 89 1.24 9.14 11.15
CA ILE A 89 1.30 9.47 12.59
C ILE A 89 -0.09 9.56 13.19
N ASN A 90 -1.05 10.23 12.53
CA ASN A 90 -2.43 10.32 13.03
C ASN A 90 -3.07 8.94 13.17
N GLN A 91 -2.87 8.05 12.18
CA GLN A 91 -3.41 6.69 12.23
C GLN A 91 -2.77 5.85 13.33
N ILE A 92 -1.47 6.01 13.53
CA ILE A 92 -0.72 5.42 14.63
C ILE A 92 -1.31 5.95 15.95
N THR A 93 -1.31 7.26 16.21
CA THR A 93 -1.76 7.84 17.49
C THR A 93 -3.21 7.49 17.87
N ILE A 94 -4.13 7.33 16.91
CA ILE A 94 -5.53 6.92 17.18
C ILE A 94 -5.62 5.42 17.51
N THR A 95 -4.62 4.63 17.10
CA THR A 95 -4.55 3.22 17.47
C THR A 95 -4.21 3.14 18.96
N GLU A 96 -5.20 2.92 19.81
CA GLU A 96 -5.07 2.78 21.29
C GLU A 96 -4.10 1.65 21.73
N ARG A 97 -3.57 0.92 20.77
CA ARG A 97 -2.78 -0.28 20.92
C ARG A 97 -1.31 -0.01 20.64
N ILE A 98 -0.79 1.16 20.98
CA ILE A 98 0.65 1.49 20.92
C ILE A 98 1.22 1.64 22.33
N ALA A 99 2.40 1.07 22.57
CA ALA A 99 3.09 1.11 23.87
C ALA A 99 4.43 1.83 23.75
N ASN A 100 5.04 1.77 22.56
CA ASN A 100 6.24 2.53 22.22
C ASN A 100 5.84 3.73 21.38
N ASN A 101 6.25 4.93 21.77
CA ASN A 101 6.04 6.11 20.94
C ASN A 101 7.20 6.31 19.95
N ILE A 102 8.24 5.47 19.99
CA ILE A 102 9.47 5.65 19.24
C ILE A 102 9.67 4.48 18.28
N PHE A 103 9.85 4.80 17.00
CA PHE A 103 9.98 3.81 15.94
C PHE A 103 11.17 4.08 15.02
N TRP A 104 11.86 3.02 14.61
CA TRP A 104 12.90 3.11 13.59
C TRP A 104 12.35 3.55 12.22
N LEU A 105 13.09 4.42 11.54
CA LEU A 105 12.85 4.85 10.17
C LEU A 105 13.83 4.19 9.21
N ASP A 106 13.44 3.97 7.95
CA ASP A 106 14.31 3.39 6.91
C ASP A 106 15.30 4.42 6.32
N ILE A 107 15.89 5.25 7.18
CA ILE A 107 16.77 6.34 6.82
C ILE A 107 18.12 6.20 7.52
N LYS A 108 19.18 6.51 6.77
CA LYS A 108 20.55 6.50 7.27
C LYS A 108 21.32 7.74 6.86
N ARG A 109 22.31 8.09 7.68
CA ARG A 109 23.28 9.13 7.37
C ARG A 109 24.37 8.55 6.47
N VAL A 110 24.56 9.16 5.31
CA VAL A 110 25.64 8.86 4.35
C VAL A 110 26.45 10.14 4.14
N GLY A 111 27.58 10.25 4.84
CA GLY A 111 28.34 11.49 4.93
C GLY A 111 27.54 12.57 5.69
N PRO A 112 27.35 13.79 5.14
CA PRO A 112 26.56 14.82 5.79
C PRO A 112 25.05 14.71 5.53
N LEU A 113 24.61 13.77 4.68
CA LEU A 113 23.22 13.71 4.19
C LEU A 113 22.45 12.54 4.79
N TRP A 114 21.18 12.77 5.07
CA TRP A 114 20.21 11.72 5.39
C TRP A 114 19.57 11.19 4.09
N LYS A 115 19.55 9.88 3.92
CA LYS A 115 19.01 9.21 2.73
C LYS A 115 18.16 8.02 3.14
N TRP A 116 17.00 7.87 2.48
CA TRP A 116 16.21 6.66 2.58
C TRP A 116 17.01 5.50 1.99
N THR A 117 16.88 4.30 2.54
CA THR A 117 17.60 3.12 2.02
C THR A 117 17.15 2.70 0.62
N THR A 118 15.98 3.18 0.18
CA THR A 118 15.51 3.08 -1.21
C THR A 118 16.35 3.90 -2.19
N GLY A 119 17.24 4.77 -1.69
CA GLY A 119 18.05 5.69 -2.47
C GLY A 119 17.41 7.07 -2.67
N ALA A 120 16.14 7.24 -2.27
CA ALA A 120 15.46 8.52 -2.32
C ALA A 120 16.03 9.53 -1.30
N THR A 121 16.02 10.81 -1.67
CA THR A 121 16.35 11.92 -0.77
C THR A 121 15.09 12.36 -0.03
N VAL A 122 15.24 12.83 1.21
CA VAL A 122 14.14 13.47 1.95
C VAL A 122 13.74 14.77 1.23
N THR A 123 12.47 14.89 0.87
CA THR A 123 11.93 15.98 0.04
C THR A 123 11.45 17.19 0.85
N TYR A 124 11.43 17.09 2.17
CA TYR A 124 10.99 18.13 3.10
C TYR A 124 11.94 18.18 4.31
N THR A 125 11.74 19.16 5.20
CA THR A 125 12.54 19.31 6.42
C THR A 125 11.78 18.67 7.60
N PRO A 126 12.22 17.51 8.11
CA PRO A 126 11.63 16.91 9.31
C PRO A 126 11.93 17.75 10.56
N ASN A 127 11.12 17.54 11.60
CA ASN A 127 11.34 18.14 12.91
C ASN A 127 12.46 17.40 13.66
N TRP A 128 13.72 17.72 13.35
CA TRP A 128 14.88 17.07 13.94
C TRP A 128 15.16 17.55 15.36
N GLU A 129 15.33 16.60 16.27
CA GLU A 129 15.97 16.80 17.56
C GLU A 129 17.49 16.78 17.42
N THR A 130 18.17 17.42 18.37
CA THR A 130 19.62 17.32 18.50
C THR A 130 20.02 15.92 18.97
N GLY A 131 21.04 15.36 18.34
CA GLY A 131 21.51 14.03 18.68
C GLY A 131 22.66 13.56 17.80
N ASN A 132 23.19 12.39 18.15
CA ASN A 132 24.25 11.71 17.42
C ASN A 132 23.75 10.36 16.89
N GLY A 133 24.42 9.86 15.86
CA GLY A 133 24.12 8.57 15.26
C GLY A 133 23.85 8.65 13.76
N ASN A 134 23.88 7.48 13.13
CA ASN A 134 23.75 7.32 11.68
C ASN A 134 22.42 6.70 11.25
N CYS A 135 21.53 6.40 12.19
CA CYS A 135 20.16 5.96 11.96
C CYS A 135 19.20 6.95 12.65
N ALA A 136 17.92 6.92 12.27
CA ALA A 136 16.94 7.81 12.88
C ALA A 136 15.71 7.05 13.36
N VAL A 137 15.13 7.58 14.43
CA VAL A 137 13.82 7.19 14.93
C VAL A 137 12.86 8.36 14.81
N ILE A 138 11.56 8.07 14.79
CA ILE A 138 10.50 9.05 15.00
C ILE A 138 9.83 8.81 16.34
N ASN A 139 9.62 9.88 17.09
CA ASN A 139 8.68 9.91 18.20
C ASN A 139 7.31 10.37 17.68
N VAL A 140 6.35 9.45 17.59
CA VAL A 140 5.01 9.73 17.02
C VAL A 140 4.13 10.57 17.94
N ALA A 141 4.45 10.65 19.24
CA ALA A 141 3.71 11.50 20.18
C ALA A 141 4.08 12.98 20.03
N THR A 142 5.36 13.27 19.74
CA THR A 142 5.88 14.64 19.55
C THR A 142 6.08 15.02 18.08
N ASN A 143 5.92 14.07 17.17
CA ASN A 143 6.25 14.21 15.75
C ASN A 143 7.68 14.77 15.55
N SER A 144 8.65 14.15 16.21
CA SER A 144 10.05 14.57 16.18
C SER A 144 10.97 13.43 15.78
N TRP A 145 11.99 13.74 14.99
CA TRP A 145 12.97 12.78 14.48
C TRP A 145 14.26 12.93 15.26
N SER A 146 14.82 11.83 15.73
CA SER A 146 16.03 11.88 16.56
C SER A 146 17.08 10.95 15.99
N PRO A 147 18.33 11.43 15.79
CA PRO A 147 19.44 10.55 15.47
C PRO A 147 19.67 9.54 16.60
N ARG A 148 20.02 8.30 16.22
CA ARG A 148 20.38 7.21 17.12
C ARG A 148 21.50 6.37 16.51
N ASP A 149 22.29 5.76 17.38
CA ASP A 149 23.24 4.74 16.96
C ASP A 149 22.47 3.53 16.43
N CYS A 150 22.86 3.04 15.25
CA CYS A 150 22.11 2.01 14.54
C CYS A 150 22.04 0.68 15.30
N ASP A 151 23.06 0.41 16.10
CA ASP A 151 23.21 -0.81 16.90
C ASP A 151 22.80 -0.59 18.37
N ALA A 152 22.16 0.54 18.67
CA ALA A 152 21.71 0.84 20.02
C ALA A 152 20.60 -0.13 20.44
N GLU A 153 20.87 -0.94 21.46
CA GLU A 153 19.87 -1.76 22.15
C GLU A 153 19.17 -0.91 23.20
N VAL A 154 18.28 -0.02 22.73
CA VAL A 154 17.53 0.89 23.59
C VAL A 154 16.13 0.32 23.79
N TRP A 155 15.78 0.10 25.05
CA TRP A 155 14.43 -0.27 25.46
C TRP A 155 13.39 0.69 24.86
N ASP A 156 12.23 0.15 24.47
CA ASP A 156 11.06 0.90 23.97
C ASP A 156 11.20 1.53 22.56
N ILE A 157 12.22 1.14 21.77
CA ILE A 157 12.21 1.41 20.33
C ILE A 157 11.56 0.25 19.59
N GLY A 158 10.40 0.51 18.97
CA GLY A 158 9.75 -0.43 18.06
C GLY A 158 10.17 -0.22 16.60
N TYR A 159 9.56 -0.98 15.70
CA TYR A 159 9.64 -0.70 14.27
C TYR A 159 8.30 -0.88 13.59
N ILE A 160 8.15 -0.22 12.45
CA ILE A 160 6.97 -0.31 11.59
C ILE A 160 7.45 -0.74 10.21
N CYS A 161 6.93 -1.85 9.72
CA CYS A 161 7.11 -2.24 8.33
C CYS A 161 5.99 -1.65 7.48
N GLN A 162 6.33 -1.16 6.30
CA GLN A 162 5.37 -0.74 5.29
C GLN A 162 5.44 -1.63 4.05
N TYR A 163 4.29 -1.84 3.43
CA TYR A 163 4.10 -2.67 2.26
C TYR A 163 3.25 -1.94 1.24
N ASP A 164 3.62 -2.07 -0.03
CA ASP A 164 2.73 -1.68 -1.11
C ASP A 164 1.48 -2.57 -1.07
N THR A 165 0.32 -1.95 -1.18
CA THR A 165 -0.94 -2.69 -1.17
C THR A 165 -1.06 -3.50 -2.45
N THR A 166 -1.49 -4.75 -2.32
CA THR A 166 -1.88 -5.52 -3.50
C THR A 166 -3.27 -5.08 -3.91
N SER A 167 -3.38 -4.47 -5.08
CA SER A 167 -4.68 -4.30 -5.71
C SER A 167 -5.28 -5.71 -5.89
N GLY A 168 -6.43 -5.99 -5.28
CA GLY A 168 -7.21 -7.21 -5.50
C GLY A 168 -7.80 -7.27 -6.92
N SER A 169 -7.01 -6.92 -7.93
CA SER A 169 -7.38 -6.91 -9.33
C SER A 169 -6.75 -8.15 -9.96
N SER A 170 -7.43 -9.28 -9.83
CA SER A 170 -7.50 -10.16 -10.98
C SER A 170 -8.24 -9.37 -12.05
N ARG A 171 -7.52 -8.59 -12.86
CA ARG A 171 -8.07 -8.16 -14.14
C ARG A 171 -8.31 -9.45 -14.90
N VAL A 172 -9.54 -9.96 -14.89
CA VAL A 172 -10.01 -10.78 -16.00
C VAL A 172 -10.07 -9.79 -17.16
N THR A 173 -8.93 -9.55 -17.80
CA THR A 173 -8.92 -8.99 -19.13
C THR A 173 -9.58 -10.05 -19.98
N LEU A 174 -10.90 -9.92 -20.21
CA LEU A 174 -11.46 -10.52 -21.40
C LEU A 174 -10.72 -9.85 -22.54
N ASP A 175 -9.74 -10.58 -23.07
CA ASP A 175 -9.05 -10.20 -24.28
C ASP A 175 -10.13 -9.79 -25.29
N SER A 176 -9.99 -8.61 -25.86
CA SER A 176 -10.92 -8.09 -26.86
C SER A 176 -11.20 -9.09 -27.99
N ALA A 177 -10.25 -10.00 -28.27
CA ALA A 177 -10.43 -11.11 -29.19
C ALA A 177 -11.41 -12.19 -28.69
N ILE A 178 -11.42 -12.50 -27.39
CA ILE A 178 -12.37 -13.43 -26.75
C ILE A 178 -13.79 -12.84 -26.79
N LEU A 179 -13.92 -11.54 -26.53
CA LEU A 179 -15.21 -10.86 -26.60
C LEU A 179 -15.73 -10.84 -28.05
N LEU A 180 -14.87 -10.52 -29.03
CA LEU A 180 -15.24 -10.52 -30.44
C LEU A 180 -15.65 -11.92 -30.91
N THR A 181 -14.91 -12.96 -30.51
CA THR A 181 -15.21 -14.34 -30.92
C THR A 181 -16.53 -14.83 -30.34
N LEU A 182 -16.84 -14.52 -29.08
CA LEU A 182 -18.13 -14.84 -28.46
C LEU A 182 -19.29 -14.11 -29.15
N VAL A 183 -19.11 -12.83 -29.50
CA VAL A 183 -20.12 -12.07 -30.26
C VAL A 183 -20.34 -12.67 -31.64
N LEU A 184 -19.28 -13.07 -32.34
CA LEU A 184 -19.36 -13.66 -33.67
C LEU A 184 -19.96 -15.08 -33.65
N THR A 185 -19.66 -15.91 -32.65
CA THR A 185 -20.26 -17.25 -32.52
C THR A 185 -21.74 -17.16 -32.19
N LEU A 186 -22.14 -16.28 -31.27
CA LEU A 186 -23.55 -16.03 -30.99
C LEU A 186 -24.27 -15.53 -32.25
N TYR A 187 -23.69 -14.57 -32.97
CA TYR A 187 -24.25 -14.10 -34.25
C TYR A 187 -24.45 -15.24 -35.26
N ARG A 188 -23.49 -16.15 -35.39
CA ARG A 188 -23.61 -17.31 -36.28
C ARG A 188 -24.74 -18.24 -35.86
N ILE A 189 -24.86 -18.57 -34.57
CA ILE A 189 -25.92 -19.44 -34.04
C ILE A 189 -27.30 -18.84 -34.34
N PHE A 190 -27.47 -17.54 -34.13
CA PHE A 190 -28.74 -16.86 -34.43
C PHE A 190 -29.00 -16.70 -35.94
N ALA A 191 -27.95 -16.59 -36.77
CA ALA A 191 -28.08 -16.50 -38.22
C ALA A 191 -28.38 -17.85 -38.88
N THR A 192 -27.94 -18.97 -38.29
CA THR A 192 -28.18 -20.34 -38.81
C THR A 192 -29.40 -21.03 -38.18
N GLY A 193 -30.02 -20.43 -37.16
CA GLY A 193 -31.27 -20.90 -36.57
C GLY A 193 -32.46 -20.64 -37.49
N ARG A 194 -32.61 -21.47 -38.51
CA ARG A 194 -33.84 -21.63 -39.31
C ARG A 194 -34.12 -23.11 -39.53
#